data_AF-A0A974P3U3-F1
#
_entry.id   AF-A0A974P3U3-F1
#
_cell.length_a   1.000
_cell.length_b   1.000
_cell.length_c   1.000
_cell.angle_alpha   90.00
_cell.angle_beta   90.00
_cell.angle_gamma   90.00
#
_symmetry.space_group_name_H-M   'P 1'
#
loop_
_entity.id
_entity.type
_entity.pdbx_description
1 polymer ?
#
loop_
_entity_poly.entity_id
_entity_poly.type
_entity_poly.pdbx_seq_one_letter_code
_entity_poly.pdbx_strand_id
1 'polypeptide(L)'
;MEELKREDYAAWKAMADGDHGVDIGVFQQAVVGALEEIIESHPGQKVAVFCHGGVINVWTAHVLAMAPRLFFEPRYTSLHRYMCARSGQRNILSLNETAHLR
;
A
#
# COMPACT_ATOMS: atom_id res chain seq x y z
N MET A 1 -5.39 13.27 1.55
CA MET A 1 -5.53 13.24 0.08
C MET A 1 -6.67 14.15 -0.35
N GLU A 2 -7.88 13.93 0.17
CA GLU A 2 -9.04 14.81 -0.09
C GLU A 2 -8.87 16.26 0.41
N GLU A 3 -8.19 16.51 1.52
CA GLU A 3 -7.87 17.89 1.96
C GLU A 3 -6.95 18.60 0.97
N LEU A 4 -5.86 17.96 0.54
CA LEU A 4 -4.97 18.48 -0.51
C LEU A 4 -5.73 18.69 -1.83
N LYS A 5 -6.60 17.76 -2.21
CA LYS A 5 -7.44 17.88 -3.42
C LYS A 5 -8.37 19.10 -3.35
N ARG A 6 -8.88 19.42 -2.16
CA ARG A 6 -9.74 20.57 -1.91
C ARG A 6 -8.95 21.89 -1.86
N GLU A 7 -7.76 21.88 -1.30
CA GLU A 7 -6.96 23.09 -1.01
C GLU A 7 -5.99 23.44 -2.13
N ASP A 8 -5.44 22.43 -2.83
CA ASP A 8 -4.54 22.56 -3.96
C ASP A 8 -4.69 21.37 -4.93
N TYR A 9 -5.68 21.48 -5.82
CA TYR A 9 -5.97 20.45 -6.82
C TYR A 9 -4.80 20.22 -7.79
N ALA A 10 -3.98 21.25 -8.08
CA ALA A 10 -2.85 21.11 -8.99
C ALA A 10 -1.73 20.27 -8.35
N ALA A 11 -1.39 20.56 -7.09
CA ALA A 11 -0.45 19.73 -6.32
C ALA A 11 -1.00 18.32 -6.12
N TRP A 12 -2.30 18.18 -5.81
CA TRP A 12 -2.95 16.87 -5.73
C TRP A 12 -2.85 16.09 -7.04
N LYS A 13 -3.09 16.74 -8.19
CA LYS A 13 -3.03 16.10 -9.50
C LYS A 13 -1.61 15.73 -9.89
N ALA A 14 -0.64 16.61 -9.68
CA ALA A 14 0.78 16.30 -9.89
C ALA A 14 1.20 15.09 -9.04
N MET A 15 0.79 15.07 -7.78
CA MET A 15 1.00 13.95 -6.88
C MET A 15 0.28 12.67 -7.38
N ALA A 16 -0.97 12.77 -7.83
CA ALA A 16 -1.71 11.62 -8.37
C ALA A 16 -1.13 11.08 -9.69
N ASP A 17 -0.57 11.95 -10.52
CA ASP A 17 0.12 11.63 -11.78
C ASP A 17 1.57 11.15 -11.56
N GLY A 18 2.02 11.07 -10.30
CA GLY A 18 3.28 10.45 -9.89
C GLY A 18 4.44 11.42 -9.59
N ASP A 19 4.22 12.73 -9.64
CA ASP A 19 5.19 13.75 -9.24
C ASP A 19 5.17 13.96 -7.72
N HIS A 20 5.80 13.02 -7.01
CA HIS A 20 5.87 13.02 -5.55
C HIS A 20 7.15 13.67 -5.00
N GLY A 21 8.06 14.14 -5.85
CA GLY A 21 9.45 14.44 -5.46
C GLY A 21 10.22 13.20 -4.94
N VAL A 22 9.64 12.01 -5.06
CA VAL A 22 10.16 10.71 -4.63
C VAL A 22 10.04 9.76 -5.81
N ASP A 23 11.13 9.09 -6.15
CA ASP A 23 11.11 8.05 -7.17
C ASP A 23 10.24 6.88 -6.69
N ILE A 24 9.08 6.70 -7.34
CA ILE A 24 8.10 5.69 -6.95
C ILE A 24 8.63 4.26 -7.12
N GLY A 25 9.58 4.05 -8.02
CA GLY A 25 10.25 2.76 -8.21
C GLY A 25 11.20 2.45 -7.06
N VAL A 26 12.00 3.42 -6.62
CA VAL A 26 12.85 3.28 -5.42
C VAL A 26 12.00 3.04 -4.18
N PHE A 27 10.89 3.76 -4.04
CA PHE A 27 9.95 3.56 -2.95
C PHE A 27 9.31 2.16 -2.99
N GLN A 28 8.93 1.69 -4.19
CA GLN A 28 8.43 0.33 -4.37
C GLN A 28 9.44 -0.73 -3.94
N GLN A 29 10.70 -0.61 -4.36
CA GLN A 29 11.75 -1.57 -4.00
C GLN A 29 11.92 -1.65 -2.48
N ALA A 30 11.92 -0.51 -1.79
CA ALA A 30 12.01 -0.47 -0.32
C ALA A 30 10.79 -1.13 0.36
N VAL A 31 9.58 -0.82 -0.11
CA VAL A 31 8.34 -1.39 0.44
C VAL A 31 8.26 -2.90 0.23
N VAL A 32 8.50 -3.35 -1.00
CA VAL A 32 8.44 -4.78 -1.35
C VAL A 32 9.52 -5.54 -0.58
N GLY A 33 10.76 -5.05 -0.56
CA GLY A 33 11.85 -5.69 0.18
C GLY A 33 11.53 -5.88 1.66
N ALA A 34 11.04 -4.84 2.34
CA ALA A 34 10.69 -4.92 3.76
C ALA A 34 9.54 -5.89 4.04
N LEU A 35 8.49 -5.90 3.22
CA LEU A 35 7.35 -6.81 3.41
C LEU A 35 7.70 -8.27 3.08
N GLU A 36 8.54 -8.50 2.08
CA GLU A 36 9.07 -9.82 1.75
C GLU A 36 9.95 -10.38 2.88
N GLU A 37 10.80 -9.56 3.50
CA GLU A 37 11.58 -9.96 4.68
C GLU A 37 10.70 -10.36 5.87
N ILE A 38 9.62 -9.62 6.12
CA ILE A 38 8.62 -9.95 7.15
C ILE A 38 7.97 -11.31 6.84
N ILE A 39 7.58 -11.55 5.59
CA ILE A 39 6.94 -12.81 5.17
C ILE A 39 7.88 -14.00 5.37
N GLU A 40 9.16 -13.85 4.99
CA GLU A 40 10.14 -14.93 5.14
C GLU A 40 10.42 -15.24 6.62
N SER A 41 10.49 -14.21 7.46
CA SER A 41 10.83 -14.35 8.89
C SER A 41 9.69 -14.89 9.77
N HIS A 42 8.44 -14.87 9.29
CA HIS A 42 7.25 -15.20 10.11
C HIS A 42 6.34 -16.28 9.47
N PRO A 43 6.86 -17.47 9.12
CA PRO A 43 6.06 -18.50 8.46
C PRO A 43 4.93 -19.01 9.36
N GLY A 44 3.72 -19.08 8.80
CA GLY A 44 2.53 -19.58 9.50
C GLY A 44 1.95 -18.63 10.54
N GLN A 45 2.52 -17.44 10.70
CA GLN A 45 2.06 -16.43 11.67
C GLN A 45 1.15 -15.40 11.01
N LYS A 46 0.42 -14.66 11.85
CA LYS A 46 -0.35 -13.48 11.45
C LYS A 46 0.37 -12.23 11.93
N VAL A 47 0.92 -11.46 11.00
CA VAL A 47 1.66 -10.22 11.30
C VAL A 47 0.77 -9.01 11.03
N ALA A 48 0.79 -8.03 11.93
CA ALA A 48 0.17 -6.72 11.73
C ALA A 48 1.25 -5.69 11.41
N VAL A 49 1.06 -4.92 10.33
CA VAL A 49 1.97 -3.85 9.91
C VAL A 49 1.22 -2.52 9.95
N PHE A 50 1.70 -1.58 10.75
CA PHE A 50 1.19 -0.21 10.79
C PHE A 50 1.99 0.64 9.82
N CYS A 51 1.31 1.26 8.85
CA CYS A 51 1.97 2.01 7.78
C CYS A 51 1.05 3.09 7.19
N HIS A 52 1.50 3.72 6.10
CA HIS A 52 0.80 4.80 5.41
C HIS A 52 0.13 4.33 4.11
N GLY A 53 -0.77 5.15 3.57
CA GLY A 53 -1.50 4.84 2.35
C GLY A 53 -0.62 4.57 1.12
N GLY A 54 0.57 5.18 1.06
CA GLY A 54 1.55 4.93 0.01
C GLY A 54 2.08 3.49 0.01
N VAL A 55 2.47 3.00 1.20
CA VAL A 55 2.94 1.61 1.40
C VAL A 55 1.85 0.62 1.00
N ILE A 56 0.62 0.87 1.45
CA ILE A 56 -0.53 0.02 1.13
C ILE A 56 -0.74 -0.05 -0.39
N ASN A 57 -0.85 1.09 -1.07
CA ASN A 57 -1.09 1.15 -2.51
C ASN A 57 0.02 0.44 -3.30
N VAL A 58 1.28 0.73 -2.98
CA VAL A 58 2.43 0.18 -3.71
C VAL A 58 2.56 -1.32 -3.48
N TRP A 59 2.34 -1.80 -2.25
CA TRP A 59 2.28 -3.23 -1.98
C TRP A 59 1.12 -3.90 -2.74
N THR A 60 -0.08 -3.33 -2.70
CA THR A 60 -1.22 -3.90 -3.44
C THR A 60 -0.98 -3.93 -4.95
N ALA A 61 -0.38 -2.87 -5.51
CA ALA A 61 -0.01 -2.84 -6.92
C ALA A 61 1.00 -3.96 -7.26
N HIS A 62 1.99 -4.18 -6.40
CA HIS A 62 2.92 -5.30 -6.54
C HIS A 62 2.21 -6.66 -6.51
N VAL A 63 1.30 -6.89 -5.55
CA VAL A 63 0.52 -8.14 -5.46
C VAL A 63 -0.35 -8.36 -6.71
N LEU A 64 -0.87 -7.29 -7.31
CA LEU A 64 -1.66 -7.34 -8.56
C LEU A 64 -0.80 -7.37 -9.84
N ALA A 65 0.53 -7.43 -9.74
CA ALA A 65 1.46 -7.33 -10.87
C ALA A 65 1.24 -6.07 -11.74
N MET A 66 0.89 -4.96 -11.09
CA MET A 66 0.70 -3.65 -11.71
C MET A 66 1.95 -2.78 -11.54
N ALA A 67 2.11 -1.79 -12.42
CA ALA A 67 3.09 -0.72 -12.20
C ALA A 67 2.83 -0.01 -10.86
N PRO A 68 3.86 0.45 -10.14
CA PRO A 68 3.69 1.11 -8.85
C PRO A 68 2.89 2.40 -9.04
N ARG A 69 1.84 2.57 -8.24
CA ARG A 69 0.94 3.73 -8.31
C ARG A 69 0.14 3.86 -7.02
N LEU A 70 -0.32 5.08 -6.75
CA LEU A 70 -1.34 5.35 -5.75
C LEU A 70 -2.71 5.33 -6.44
N PHE A 71 -3.45 4.23 -6.34
CA PHE A 71 -4.68 4.00 -7.12
C PHE A 71 -5.98 4.11 -6.33
N PHE A 72 -5.92 4.11 -5.00
CA PHE A 72 -7.07 4.34 -4.15
C PHE A 72 -6.68 5.05 -2.85
N GLU A 73 -7.67 5.50 -2.08
CA GLU A 73 -7.49 6.17 -0.79
C GLU A 73 -7.79 5.20 0.38
N PRO A 74 -6.74 4.66 1.05
CA PRO A 74 -6.90 3.98 2.32
C PRO A 74 -7.47 4.94 3.37
N ARG A 75 -8.60 4.56 3.98
CA ARG A 75 -9.18 5.33 5.07
C ARG A 75 -8.28 5.22 6.30
N TYR A 76 -8.27 6.26 7.13
CA TYR A 76 -7.57 6.21 8.41
C TYR A 76 -8.02 4.99 9.21
N THR A 77 -7.05 4.30 9.82
CA THR A 77 -7.24 3.08 10.62
C THR A 77 -7.93 1.92 9.90
N SER A 78 -8.08 1.97 8.57
CA SER A 78 -8.62 0.85 7.81
C SER A 78 -7.70 -0.38 7.83
N LEU A 79 -8.29 -1.56 7.68
CA LEU A 79 -7.56 -2.82 7.62
C LEU A 79 -7.45 -3.31 6.17
N HIS A 80 -6.27 -3.85 5.85
CA HIS A 80 -5.95 -4.47 4.56
C HIS A 80 -5.35 -5.84 4.84
N ARG A 81 -5.89 -6.89 4.20
CA ARG A 81 -5.52 -8.27 4.49
C ARG A 81 -4.98 -8.94 3.25
N TYR A 82 -3.83 -9.57 3.42
CA TYR A 82 -3.16 -10.34 2.38
C TYR A 82 -2.85 -11.74 2.91
N MET A 83 -2.84 -12.72 2.01
CA MET A 83 -2.30 -14.04 2.26
C MET A 83 -1.02 -14.20 1.45
N CYS A 84 0.10 -14.47 2.14
CA CYS A 84 1.41 -14.54 1.53
C CYS A 84 2.07 -15.88 1.84
N ALA A 85 2.50 -16.61 0.81
CA ALA A 85 3.25 -17.86 0.95
C ALA A 85 4.74 -17.65 0.67
N ARG A 86 5.63 -18.32 1.41
CA ARG A 86 7.09 -18.27 1.14
C ARG A 86 7.46 -18.76 -0.27
N SER A 87 6.62 -19.58 -0.88
CA SER A 87 6.74 -19.99 -2.28
C SER A 87 6.40 -18.89 -3.30
N GLY A 88 6.15 -17.66 -2.86
CA GLY A 88 6.00 -16.47 -3.70
C GLY A 88 4.56 -16.05 -4.00
N GLN A 89 3.56 -16.85 -3.66
CA GLN A 89 2.15 -16.50 -3.92
C GLN A 89 1.71 -15.36 -3.00
N ARG A 90 1.06 -14.35 -3.59
CA ARG A 90 0.49 -13.20 -2.90
C ARG A 90 -0.97 -13.08 -3.30
N ASN A 91 -1.86 -13.03 -2.31
CA ASN A 91 -3.29 -12.87 -2.53
C ASN A 91 -3.85 -11.74 -1.68
N ILE A 92 -4.79 -11.00 -2.24
CA ILE A 92 -5.58 -9.99 -1.53
C ILE A 92 -6.82 -10.69 -0.98
N LEU A 93 -7.06 -10.54 0.33
CA LEU A 93 -8.29 -11.02 0.95
C LEU A 93 -9.31 -9.88 1.05
N SER A 94 -8.86 -8.70 1.45
CA SER A 94 -9.69 -7.51 1.57
C SER A 94 -8.85 -6.24 1.63
N LEU A 95 -9.45 -5.11 1.24
CA LEU A 95 -8.84 -3.79 1.28
C LEU A 95 -9.81 -2.80 1.91
N ASN A 96 -9.28 -1.87 2.69
CA ASN A 96 -10.00 -0.70 3.20
C ASN A 96 -11.19 -1.06 4.12
N GLU A 97 -11.06 -2.14 4.90
CA GLU A 97 -12.10 -2.53 5.87
C GLU A 97 -12.21 -1.47 6.98
N THR A 98 -13.39 -0.85 7.11
CA THR A 98 -13.67 0.14 8.15
C THR A 98 -14.84 -0.22 9.06
N ALA A 99 -15.31 -1.46 9.04
CA ALA A 99 -16.48 -1.89 9.82
C ALA A 99 -16.29 -1.75 11.35
N HIS A 100 -15.05 -1.64 11.82
CA HIS A 100 -14.72 -1.43 13.23
C HIS A 100 -14.74 0.05 13.65
N LEU A 101 -14.76 0.98 12.69
CA LEU A 101 -14.87 2.41 12.94
C LEU A 101 -16.34 2.75 13.20
N ARG A 102 -16.60 3.55 14.24
CA ARG A 102 -17.93 4.01 14.65
C ARG A 102 -18.14 5.45 14.21
#